data_AF-A0A2T4U8R0-F1
#
_entry.id   AF-A0A2T4U8R0-F1
#
_cell.length_a   1.000
_cell.length_b   1.000
_cell.length_c   1.000
_cell.angle_alpha   90.00
_cell.angle_beta   90.00
_cell.angle_gamma   90.00
#
_symmetry.space_group_name_H-M   'P 1'
#
loop_
_entity.id
_entity.type
_entity.pdbx_description
1 polymer ?
#
loop_
_entity_poly.entity_id
_entity_poly.type
_entity_poly.pdbx_seq_one_letter_code
_entity_poly.pdbx_strand_id
1 'polypeptide(L)'
;MPRQKLIILGIGALVLAVLSIILFIVDSDQQVIQTEEVNTANTEESAPDMEPEETTPTQEPVNVETSEGNTSDVPSEQEDSYRSAAQEALEEHTPEDSSPFSPEAFEDHALLFTIYQQIREDSSSEDTSPEEAAEWISLELTGWKEFAEENYDFNYDSSSFNEFVSEEQALTLEEDAEVRLFIDELEEADEELGRRQLEFQFALPYIWHEIQEEAASEYDVDPENTSEWNQLYFEIEQRVFEYIAEDHPEFFEGNSNS
;
A
#
# COMPACT_ATOMS: atom_id res chain seq x y z
N MET A 1 -13.00 1.72 -45.67
CA MET A 1 -12.32 0.83 -44.71
C MET A 1 -13.13 0.81 -43.42
N PRO A 2 -13.16 -0.31 -42.70
CA PRO A 2 -14.34 -0.77 -41.96
C PRO A 2 -14.45 -0.05 -40.62
N ARG A 3 -15.62 0.53 -40.32
CA ARG A 3 -15.92 1.11 -39.00
C ARG A 3 -15.73 0.09 -37.87
N GLN A 4 -15.94 -1.19 -38.16
CA GLN A 4 -15.65 -2.30 -37.25
C GLN A 4 -14.15 -2.44 -36.94
N LYS A 5 -13.24 -2.14 -37.88
CA LYS A 5 -11.80 -2.16 -37.61
C LYS A 5 -11.32 -0.96 -36.80
N LEU A 6 -12.02 0.17 -36.87
CA LEU A 6 -11.74 1.34 -36.04
C LEU A 6 -12.18 1.12 -34.58
N ILE A 7 -13.32 0.46 -34.36
CA ILE A 7 -13.82 0.13 -33.01
C ILE A 7 -12.91 -0.93 -32.35
N ILE A 8 -12.53 -1.97 -33.08
CA ILE A 8 -11.58 -3.00 -32.57
C ILE A 8 -10.21 -2.37 -32.26
N LEU A 9 -9.78 -1.38 -33.04
CA LEU A 9 -8.51 -0.70 -32.82
C LEU A 9 -8.58 0.29 -31.64
N GLY A 10 -9.75 0.90 -31.40
CA GLY A 10 -10.00 1.72 -30.19
C GLY A 10 -10.04 0.89 -28.91
N ILE A 11 -10.76 -0.24 -28.93
CA ILE A 11 -10.79 -1.17 -27.79
C ILE A 11 -9.40 -1.78 -27.56
N GLY A 12 -8.68 -2.13 -28.62
CA GLY A 12 -7.31 -2.64 -28.51
C GLY A 12 -6.35 -1.59 -27.94
N ALA A 13 -6.51 -0.32 -28.27
CA ALA A 13 -5.70 0.77 -27.70
C ALA A 13 -6.05 1.04 -26.23
N LEU A 14 -7.32 0.96 -25.85
CA LEU A 14 -7.77 1.08 -24.47
C LEU A 14 -7.22 -0.07 -23.62
N VAL A 15 -7.34 -1.32 -24.10
CA VAL A 15 -6.78 -2.49 -23.43
C VAL A 15 -5.26 -2.39 -23.32
N LEU A 16 -4.57 -1.85 -24.34
CA LEU A 16 -3.13 -1.62 -24.28
C LEU A 16 -2.74 -0.48 -23.31
N ALA A 17 -3.58 0.54 -23.15
CA ALA A 17 -3.35 1.62 -22.18
C ALA A 17 -3.52 1.10 -20.75
N VAL A 18 -4.61 0.36 -20.48
CA VAL A 18 -4.83 -0.30 -19.19
C VAL A 18 -3.71 -1.31 -18.90
N LEU A 19 -3.32 -2.13 -19.86
CA LEU A 19 -2.17 -3.04 -19.70
C LEU A 19 -0.84 -2.29 -19.50
N SER A 20 -0.68 -1.07 -20.02
CA SER A 20 0.52 -0.27 -19.80
C SER A 20 0.53 0.37 -18.42
N ILE A 21 -0.64 0.70 -17.86
CA ILE A 21 -0.79 1.16 -16.48
C ILE A 21 -0.57 -0.02 -15.52
N ILE A 22 -1.18 -1.17 -15.79
CA ILE A 22 -0.91 -2.41 -15.05
C ILE A 22 0.56 -2.78 -15.15
N LEU A 23 1.21 -2.68 -16.32
CA LEU A 23 2.65 -2.94 -16.41
C LEU A 23 3.49 -1.90 -15.68
N PHE A 24 3.04 -0.66 -15.54
CA PHE A 24 3.72 0.37 -14.75
C PHE A 24 3.59 0.07 -13.26
N ILE A 25 2.39 -0.32 -12.81
CA ILE A 25 2.11 -0.80 -11.45
C ILE A 25 2.89 -2.09 -11.17
N VAL A 26 2.99 -3.00 -12.14
CA VAL A 26 3.72 -4.27 -12.02
C VAL A 26 5.25 -4.08 -12.10
N ASP A 27 5.74 -3.02 -12.76
CA ASP A 27 7.17 -2.69 -12.74
C ASP A 27 7.55 -2.00 -11.41
N SER A 28 6.61 -1.34 -10.73
CA SER A 28 6.74 -1.03 -9.29
C SER A 28 6.57 -2.27 -8.40
N ASP A 29 5.73 -3.24 -8.79
CA ASP A 29 5.55 -4.50 -8.06
C ASP A 29 6.61 -5.58 -8.35
N GLN A 30 7.60 -5.31 -9.21
CA GLN A 30 8.80 -6.17 -9.24
C GLN A 30 9.59 -6.10 -7.92
N GLN A 31 9.16 -5.25 -6.97
CA GLN A 31 9.60 -5.23 -5.58
C GLN A 31 8.64 -5.92 -4.60
N VAL A 32 7.47 -6.44 -5.01
CA VAL A 32 6.38 -6.86 -4.10
C VAL A 32 6.70 -8.01 -3.15
N ILE A 33 7.79 -8.76 -3.36
CA ILE A 33 8.41 -9.53 -2.26
C ILE A 33 9.93 -9.52 -2.47
N GLN A 34 10.62 -8.47 -2.04
CA GLN A 34 12.06 -8.55 -1.80
C GLN A 34 12.31 -9.02 -0.35
N THR A 35 12.23 -10.33 -0.12
CA THR A 35 12.96 -10.96 0.99
C THR A 35 13.83 -12.08 0.45
N GLU A 36 15.14 -11.89 0.63
CA GLU A 36 16.16 -12.88 0.33
C GLU A 36 15.90 -14.20 1.08
N GLU A 37 16.12 -15.30 0.36
CA GLU A 37 16.46 -16.65 0.83
C GLU A 37 15.99 -17.06 2.23
N VAL A 38 14.97 -17.92 2.25
CA VAL A 38 14.64 -18.85 3.34
C VAL A 38 15.91 -19.54 3.86
N ASN A 39 16.47 -19.04 4.96
CA ASN A 39 17.52 -19.74 5.70
C ASN A 39 16.87 -20.68 6.73
N THR A 40 16.40 -21.82 6.24
CA THR A 40 16.09 -22.98 7.08
C THR A 40 17.38 -23.57 7.63
N ALA A 41 17.72 -23.30 8.89
CA ALA A 41 18.67 -24.10 9.65
C ALA A 41 18.16 -24.35 11.09
N ASN A 42 17.62 -25.54 11.26
CA ASN A 42 17.13 -26.17 12.49
C ASN A 42 18.21 -26.34 13.58
N THR A 43 17.86 -25.97 14.82
CA THR A 43 17.85 -26.81 16.05
C THR A 43 19.15 -27.29 16.74
N GLU A 44 19.16 -26.99 18.06
CA GLU A 44 19.70 -27.70 19.25
C GLU A 44 21.07 -27.37 19.89
N GLU A 45 20.97 -26.87 21.14
CA GLU A 45 21.58 -27.43 22.38
C GLU A 45 22.50 -26.48 23.19
N SER A 46 21.94 -25.86 24.25
CA SER A 46 22.44 -25.89 25.65
C SER A 46 22.12 -24.61 26.43
N ALA A 47 21.22 -24.72 27.41
CA ALA A 47 21.16 -23.83 28.58
C ALA A 47 22.35 -24.15 29.54
N PRO A 48 22.76 -23.30 30.52
CA PRO A 48 21.84 -22.88 31.59
C PRO A 48 22.08 -21.48 32.26
N ASP A 49 21.00 -20.99 32.89
CA ASP A 49 20.91 -20.29 34.19
C ASP A 49 21.43 -18.83 34.38
N MET A 50 20.50 -17.87 34.56
CA MET A 50 20.34 -17.11 35.81
C MET A 50 19.05 -16.25 35.82
N GLU A 51 18.44 -16.16 37.00
CA GLU A 51 17.12 -15.63 37.39
C GLU A 51 17.10 -14.08 37.62
N PRO A 52 15.99 -13.43 38.04
CA PRO A 52 15.27 -12.40 37.27
C PRO A 52 15.35 -10.98 37.86
N GLU A 53 15.02 -9.94 37.08
CA GLU A 53 14.58 -8.64 37.62
C GLU A 53 13.35 -8.10 36.85
N GLU A 54 12.32 -7.76 37.64
CA GLU A 54 11.12 -7.06 37.22
C GLU A 54 11.44 -5.60 36.86
N THR A 55 10.95 -5.13 35.71
CA THR A 55 10.57 -3.72 35.53
C THR A 55 9.34 -3.59 34.63
N THR A 56 8.29 -3.03 35.23
CA THR A 56 7.04 -2.50 34.66
C THR A 56 7.22 -1.79 33.30
N PRO A 57 6.35 -1.99 32.29
CA PRO A 57 6.42 -1.18 31.07
C PRO A 57 5.80 0.20 31.35
N THR A 58 6.63 1.23 31.29
CA THR A 58 6.18 2.60 31.08
C THR A 58 6.15 2.80 29.57
N GLN A 59 4.98 3.12 29.01
CA GLN A 59 4.85 3.60 27.64
C GLN A 59 5.64 4.92 27.52
N GLU A 60 6.78 4.87 26.84
CA GLU A 60 7.48 6.05 26.34
C GLU A 60 7.24 6.17 24.82
N PRO A 61 7.11 7.39 24.29
CA PRO A 61 6.97 7.64 22.86
C PRO A 61 8.23 7.17 22.12
N VAL A 62 8.04 6.58 20.93
CA VAL A 62 9.12 6.12 20.05
C VAL A 62 9.96 7.35 19.67
N ASN A 63 11.12 7.47 20.31
CA ASN A 63 12.08 8.52 20.01
C ASN A 63 13.14 7.91 19.09
N VAL A 64 13.06 8.23 17.80
CA VAL A 64 13.95 7.73 16.76
C VAL A 64 15.36 8.30 16.99
N GLU A 65 16.28 7.48 17.51
CA GLU A 65 17.71 7.73 17.34
C GLU A 65 18.07 7.44 15.88
N THR A 66 18.38 8.50 15.16
CA THR A 66 18.88 8.51 13.78
C THR A 66 20.15 7.66 13.72
N SER A 67 20.00 6.39 13.35
CA SER A 67 21.14 5.56 12.98
C SER A 67 21.64 6.06 11.63
N GLU A 68 22.95 6.33 11.55
CA GLU A 68 23.68 6.67 10.32
C GLU A 68 23.69 5.46 9.36
N GLY A 69 22.52 5.14 8.80
CA GLY A 69 22.30 4.26 7.65
C GLY A 69 22.33 5.10 6.38
N ASN A 70 22.74 4.49 5.27
CA ASN A 70 23.13 5.16 4.03
C ASN A 70 21.91 5.77 3.32
N THR A 71 21.48 6.97 3.75
CA THR A 71 20.42 7.74 3.10
C THR A 71 20.77 7.90 1.62
N SER A 72 19.89 7.43 0.73
CA SER A 72 19.91 7.85 -0.68
C SER A 72 19.93 9.38 -0.69
N ASP A 73 21.09 9.97 -0.97
CA ASP A 73 21.29 11.42 -0.99
C ASP A 73 20.46 12.00 -2.14
N VAL A 74 19.19 12.29 -1.88
CA VAL A 74 18.36 13.07 -2.79
C VAL A 74 19.01 14.45 -2.92
N PRO A 75 19.20 14.96 -4.15
CA PRO A 75 19.69 16.32 -4.34
C PRO A 75 18.79 17.32 -3.60
N SER A 76 19.38 18.27 -2.85
CA SER A 76 18.61 19.25 -2.08
C SER A 76 17.54 20.00 -2.88
N GLU A 77 17.78 20.28 -4.17
CA GLU A 77 16.78 20.91 -5.04
C GLU A 77 15.55 20.02 -5.30
N GLN A 78 15.73 18.69 -5.30
CA GLN A 78 14.66 17.71 -5.48
C GLN A 78 13.92 17.45 -4.16
N GLU A 79 14.63 17.42 -3.03
CA GLU A 79 14.00 17.39 -1.71
C GLU A 79 13.08 18.60 -1.49
N ASP A 80 13.56 19.82 -1.78
CA ASP A 80 12.75 21.04 -1.68
C ASP A 80 11.50 20.96 -2.57
N SER A 81 11.61 20.33 -3.75
CA SER A 81 10.49 20.12 -4.66
C SER A 81 9.45 19.15 -4.08
N TYR A 82 9.88 18.04 -3.49
CA TYR A 82 8.98 17.06 -2.88
C TYR A 82 8.25 17.64 -1.66
N ARG A 83 8.97 18.34 -0.79
CA ARG A 83 8.38 19.02 0.36
C ARG A 83 7.37 20.08 -0.06
N SER A 84 7.70 20.87 -1.08
CA SER A 84 6.79 21.89 -1.62
C SER A 84 5.51 21.26 -2.20
N ALA A 85 5.62 20.13 -2.91
CA ALA A 85 4.46 19.41 -3.45
C ALA A 85 3.58 18.82 -2.34
N ALA A 86 4.17 18.29 -1.27
CA ALA A 86 3.44 17.77 -0.11
C ALA A 86 2.63 18.89 0.58
N GLN A 87 3.26 20.05 0.78
CA GLN A 87 2.61 21.23 1.36
C GLN A 87 1.47 21.74 0.47
N GLU A 88 1.67 21.84 -0.84
CA GLU A 88 0.64 22.25 -1.79
C GLU A 88 -0.53 21.26 -1.81
N ALA A 89 -0.26 19.95 -1.76
CA ALA A 89 -1.29 18.92 -1.68
C ALA A 89 -2.12 19.04 -0.39
N LEU A 90 -1.48 19.27 0.76
CA LEU A 90 -2.15 19.51 2.04
C LEU A 90 -3.01 20.77 2.04
N GLU A 91 -2.57 21.83 1.35
CA GLU A 91 -3.35 23.06 1.18
C GLU A 91 -4.60 22.83 0.31
N GLU A 92 -4.50 21.97 -0.70
CA GLU A 92 -5.61 21.61 -1.59
C GLU A 92 -6.60 20.66 -0.92
N HIS A 93 -6.11 19.66 -0.20
CA HIS A 93 -6.91 18.70 0.53
C HIS A 93 -6.22 18.33 1.86
N THR A 94 -6.93 18.51 2.97
CA THR A 94 -6.49 17.99 4.27
C THR A 94 -7.47 16.88 4.67
N PRO A 95 -7.01 15.63 4.86
CA PRO A 95 -7.85 14.53 5.33
C PRO A 95 -8.63 14.89 6.59
N GLU A 96 -9.89 14.43 6.68
CA GLU A 96 -10.68 14.59 7.90
C GLU A 96 -10.27 13.55 8.97
N ASP A 97 -10.54 13.87 10.24
CA ASP A 97 -10.32 12.93 11.35
C ASP A 97 -11.34 11.79 11.27
N SER A 98 -10.90 10.68 10.67
CA SER A 98 -11.67 9.46 10.42
C SER A 98 -11.13 8.29 11.25
N SER A 99 -11.92 7.21 11.33
CA SER A 99 -11.50 6.02 12.08
C SER A 99 -10.30 5.35 11.40
N PRO A 100 -9.37 4.72 12.15
CA PRO A 100 -8.28 3.96 11.57
C PRO A 100 -8.79 2.93 10.58
N PHE A 101 -8.02 2.72 9.50
CA PHE A 101 -8.21 1.56 8.63
C PHE A 101 -9.68 1.42 8.14
N SER A 102 -10.30 2.54 7.79
CA SER A 102 -11.70 2.66 7.39
C SER A 102 -11.82 3.13 5.93
N PRO A 103 -12.95 2.88 5.26
CA PRO A 103 -13.17 3.36 3.90
C PRO A 103 -12.99 4.87 3.76
N GLU A 104 -13.48 5.64 4.74
CA GLU A 104 -13.32 7.09 4.74
C GLU A 104 -11.86 7.52 4.88
N ALA A 105 -11.08 6.84 5.74
CA ALA A 105 -9.65 7.11 5.89
C ALA A 105 -8.88 6.75 4.61
N PHE A 106 -9.21 5.63 3.97
CA PHE A 106 -8.58 5.23 2.72
C PHE A 106 -8.88 6.22 1.59
N GLU A 107 -10.12 6.70 1.47
CA GLU A 107 -10.51 7.66 0.43
C GLU A 107 -9.81 9.00 0.60
N ASP A 108 -9.83 9.59 1.80
CA ASP A 108 -9.22 10.89 2.07
C ASP A 108 -7.69 10.85 1.84
N HIS A 109 -7.02 9.81 2.33
CA HIS A 109 -5.57 9.67 2.15
C HIS A 109 -5.18 9.28 0.71
N ALA A 110 -6.03 8.53 0.00
CA ALA A 110 -5.84 8.29 -1.44
C ALA A 110 -5.98 9.59 -2.25
N LEU A 111 -6.92 10.46 -1.89
CA LEU A 111 -7.12 11.75 -2.54
C LEU A 111 -5.91 12.67 -2.31
N LEU A 112 -5.47 12.81 -1.06
CA LEU A 112 -4.27 13.58 -0.72
C LEU A 112 -3.07 13.08 -1.53
N PHE A 113 -2.83 11.76 -1.53
CA PHE A 113 -1.70 11.17 -2.25
C PHE A 113 -1.82 11.40 -3.76
N THR A 114 -3.01 11.24 -4.34
CA THR A 114 -3.22 11.47 -5.77
C THR A 114 -2.94 12.92 -6.17
N ILE A 115 -3.37 13.90 -5.37
CA ILE A 115 -3.08 15.32 -5.58
C ILE A 115 -1.56 15.55 -5.51
N TYR A 116 -0.88 14.97 -4.52
CA TYR A 116 0.57 15.03 -4.39
C TYR A 116 1.29 14.50 -5.64
N GLN A 117 0.89 13.32 -6.15
CA GLN A 117 1.48 12.75 -7.37
C GLN A 117 1.29 13.70 -8.58
N GLN A 118 0.09 14.29 -8.74
CA GLN A 118 -0.21 15.19 -9.85
C GLN A 118 0.62 16.47 -9.82
N ILE A 119 0.75 17.09 -8.65
CA ILE A 119 1.58 18.29 -8.45
C ILE A 119 3.03 17.99 -8.80
N ARG A 120 3.57 16.86 -8.30
CA ARG A 120 4.96 16.47 -8.55
C ARG A 120 5.24 16.23 -10.04
N GLU A 121 4.32 15.54 -10.72
CA GLU A 121 4.51 15.16 -12.12
C GLU A 121 4.22 16.31 -13.10
N ASP A 122 3.74 17.46 -12.62
CA ASP A 122 3.20 18.55 -13.44
C ASP A 122 2.22 18.01 -14.49
N SER A 123 1.45 16.99 -14.08
CA SER A 123 0.58 16.19 -14.93
C SER A 123 -0.87 16.45 -14.54
N SER A 124 -1.54 17.29 -15.33
CA SER A 124 -3.00 17.31 -15.34
C SER A 124 -3.46 16.22 -16.33
N SER A 125 -3.53 14.97 -15.89
CA SER A 125 -4.17 13.92 -16.68
C SER A 125 -5.64 14.33 -16.91
N GLU A 126 -6.01 14.63 -18.15
CA GLU A 126 -7.37 15.07 -18.51
C GLU A 126 -8.43 13.95 -18.38
N ASP A 127 -8.00 12.71 -18.11
CA ASP A 127 -8.82 11.51 -18.31
C ASP A 127 -9.45 10.94 -17.03
N THR A 128 -8.96 11.28 -15.82
CA THR A 128 -9.52 10.83 -14.53
C THR A 128 -9.33 11.92 -13.48
N SER A 129 -10.38 12.29 -12.75
CA SER A 129 -10.25 13.27 -11.67
C SER A 129 -9.57 12.64 -10.44
N PRO A 130 -8.84 13.41 -9.61
CA PRO A 130 -8.23 12.90 -8.39
C PRO A 130 -9.22 12.15 -7.49
N GLU A 131 -10.46 12.64 -7.41
CA GLU A 131 -11.52 12.05 -6.61
C GLU A 131 -11.96 10.70 -7.14
N GLU A 132 -12.12 10.55 -8.45
CA GLU A 132 -12.48 9.25 -9.06
C GLU A 132 -11.35 8.23 -8.84
N ALA A 133 -10.08 8.65 -8.93
CA ALA A 133 -8.95 7.79 -8.64
C ALA A 133 -8.91 7.37 -7.15
N ALA A 134 -9.13 8.32 -6.24
CA ALA A 134 -9.17 8.06 -4.80
C ALA A 134 -10.32 7.12 -4.41
N GLU A 135 -11.51 7.31 -4.99
CA GLU A 135 -12.67 6.44 -4.79
C GLU A 135 -12.35 5.00 -5.20
N TRP A 136 -11.70 4.80 -6.35
CA TRP A 136 -11.27 3.47 -6.79
C TRP A 136 -10.23 2.82 -5.87
N ILE A 137 -9.22 3.58 -5.43
CA ILE A 137 -8.19 3.05 -4.52
C ILE A 137 -8.83 2.68 -3.17
N SER A 138 -9.71 3.53 -2.64
CA SER A 138 -10.42 3.24 -1.39
C SER A 138 -11.31 2.01 -1.51
N LEU A 139 -12.02 1.87 -2.63
CA LEU A 139 -12.84 0.70 -2.92
C LEU A 139 -12.00 -0.57 -2.94
N GLU A 140 -10.83 -0.53 -3.57
CA GLU A 140 -9.90 -1.67 -3.61
C GLU A 140 -9.40 -2.04 -2.21
N LEU A 141 -8.89 -1.08 -1.43
CA LEU A 141 -8.38 -1.34 -0.08
C LEU A 141 -9.49 -1.82 0.87
N THR A 142 -10.69 -1.26 0.74
CA THR A 142 -11.87 -1.70 1.49
C THR A 142 -12.25 -3.12 1.11
N GLY A 143 -12.27 -3.45 -0.19
CA GLY A 143 -12.55 -4.79 -0.67
C GLY A 143 -11.54 -5.83 -0.18
N TRP A 144 -10.25 -5.49 -0.20
CA TRP A 144 -9.20 -6.33 0.38
C TRP A 144 -9.43 -6.59 1.87
N LYS A 145 -9.70 -5.52 2.63
CA LYS A 145 -9.97 -5.61 4.06
C LYS A 145 -11.18 -6.51 4.33
N GLU A 146 -12.33 -6.22 3.72
CA GLU A 146 -13.56 -6.97 3.96
C GLU A 146 -13.42 -8.44 3.54
N PHE A 147 -12.81 -8.70 2.38
CA PHE A 147 -12.55 -10.06 1.93
C PHE A 147 -11.68 -10.82 2.95
N ALA A 148 -10.65 -10.17 3.49
CA ALA A 148 -9.79 -10.75 4.52
C ALA A 148 -10.54 -10.99 5.84
N GLU A 149 -11.35 -10.04 6.29
CA GLU A 149 -12.17 -10.17 7.51
C GLU A 149 -13.17 -11.34 7.40
N GLU A 150 -13.75 -11.55 6.22
CA GLU A 150 -14.74 -12.60 5.98
C GLU A 150 -14.14 -13.99 5.79
N ASN A 151 -12.96 -14.10 5.16
CA ASN A 151 -12.41 -15.38 4.71
C ASN A 151 -11.20 -15.87 5.53
N TYR A 152 -10.47 -14.97 6.22
CA TYR A 152 -9.18 -15.28 6.87
C TYR A 152 -9.07 -14.73 8.30
N ASP A 153 -10.21 -14.50 8.97
CA ASP A 153 -10.26 -13.98 10.35
C ASP A 153 -9.41 -12.71 10.58
N PHE A 154 -9.12 -11.95 9.52
CA PHE A 154 -8.33 -10.72 9.61
C PHE A 154 -9.06 -9.71 10.50
N ASN A 155 -8.31 -9.03 11.35
CA ASN A 155 -8.83 -7.95 12.17
C ASN A 155 -7.70 -6.94 12.36
N TYR A 156 -7.91 -5.71 11.88
CA TYR A 156 -6.91 -4.66 12.05
C TYR A 156 -6.58 -4.42 13.52
N ASP A 157 -5.30 -4.58 13.88
CA ASP A 157 -4.74 -4.20 15.17
C ASP A 157 -3.60 -3.20 14.96
N SER A 158 -3.74 -2.02 15.55
CA SER A 158 -2.75 -0.95 15.41
C SER A 158 -1.36 -1.35 15.93
N SER A 159 -1.26 -2.26 16.91
CA SER A 159 0.04 -2.67 17.43
C SER A 159 0.77 -3.59 16.45
N SER A 160 0.08 -4.60 15.92
CA SER A 160 0.61 -5.48 14.87
C SER A 160 0.97 -4.69 13.60
N PHE A 161 0.11 -3.75 13.19
CA PHE A 161 0.41 -2.87 12.06
C PHE A 161 1.70 -2.07 12.27
N ASN A 162 1.91 -1.46 13.44
CA ASN A 162 3.13 -0.71 13.72
C ASN A 162 4.38 -1.59 13.76
N GLU A 163 4.25 -2.86 14.18
CA GLU A 163 5.34 -3.84 14.13
C GLU A 163 5.69 -4.17 12.67
N PHE A 164 4.69 -4.50 11.85
CA PHE A 164 4.84 -4.72 10.41
C PHE A 164 5.52 -3.52 9.72
N VAL A 165 5.00 -2.31 9.95
CA VAL A 165 5.57 -1.08 9.39
C VAL A 165 6.99 -0.85 9.87
N SER A 166 7.35 -1.17 11.12
CA SER A 166 8.73 -0.99 11.58
C SER A 166 9.71 -1.97 10.92
N GLU A 167 9.25 -3.18 10.58
CA GLU A 167 10.04 -4.19 9.86
C GLU A 167 10.18 -3.83 8.37
N GLU A 168 9.10 -3.37 7.74
CA GLU A 168 9.06 -3.00 6.31
C GLU A 168 9.62 -1.59 6.03
N GLN A 169 9.39 -0.59 6.90
CA GLN A 169 9.92 0.78 6.72
C GLN A 169 11.43 0.81 6.59
N ALA A 170 12.12 -0.09 7.30
CA ALA A 170 13.58 -0.20 7.20
C ALA A 170 14.04 -0.56 5.77
N LEU A 171 13.18 -1.18 4.97
CA LEU A 171 13.45 -1.60 3.60
C LEU A 171 12.85 -0.61 2.60
N THR A 172 11.59 -0.19 2.76
CA THR A 172 10.87 0.62 1.77
C THR A 172 11.22 2.12 1.82
N LEU A 173 11.32 2.73 3.00
CA LEU A 173 11.56 4.19 3.12
C LEU A 173 13.03 4.58 3.02
N GLU A 174 13.96 3.64 3.26
CA GLU A 174 15.38 3.87 2.97
C GLU A 174 15.64 3.96 1.45
N GLU A 175 14.84 3.25 0.66
CA GLU A 175 14.95 3.21 -0.80
C GLU A 175 14.11 4.29 -1.49
N ASP A 176 12.93 4.63 -0.94
CA ASP A 176 12.03 5.64 -1.47
C ASP A 176 12.02 6.93 -0.63
N ALA A 177 12.98 7.80 -0.95
CA ALA A 177 13.09 9.10 -0.29
C ALA A 177 11.89 10.02 -0.58
N GLU A 178 11.12 9.79 -1.65
CA GLU A 178 9.97 10.61 -2.01
C GLU A 178 8.80 10.35 -1.06
N VAL A 179 8.43 9.09 -0.87
CA VAL A 179 7.40 8.69 0.10
C VAL A 179 7.79 9.12 1.51
N ARG A 180 9.05 8.93 1.90
CA ARG A 180 9.54 9.38 3.22
C ARG A 180 9.36 10.88 3.42
N LEU A 181 9.77 11.69 2.45
CA LEU A 181 9.64 13.16 2.54
C LEU A 181 8.19 13.61 2.57
N PHE A 182 7.30 12.90 1.86
CA PHE A 182 5.86 13.17 1.93
C PHE A 182 5.32 12.88 3.34
N ILE A 183 5.61 11.71 3.93
CA ILE A 183 5.20 11.36 5.30
C ILE A 183 5.76 12.36 6.32
N ASP A 184 7.06 12.73 6.22
CA ASP A 184 7.69 13.71 7.13
C ASP A 184 6.91 15.04 7.17
N GLU A 185 6.48 15.55 6.02
CA GLU A 185 5.70 16.80 5.94
C GLU A 185 4.30 16.66 6.53
N LEU A 186 3.67 15.49 6.38
CA LEU A 186 2.38 15.22 7.03
C LEU A 186 2.54 15.18 8.55
N GLU A 187 3.56 14.49 9.07
CA GLU A 187 3.85 14.42 10.51
C GLU A 187 4.20 15.78 11.11
N GLU A 188 4.89 16.66 10.37
CA GLU A 188 5.17 18.02 10.80
C GLU A 188 3.88 18.86 10.91
N ALA A 189 2.92 18.63 10.02
CA ALA A 189 1.61 19.29 10.06
C ALA A 189 0.72 18.75 11.20
N ASP A 190 0.59 17.42 11.29
CA ASP A 190 -0.09 16.68 12.36
C ASP A 190 0.42 15.23 12.37
N GLU A 191 0.94 14.77 13.53
CA GLU A 191 1.45 13.41 13.72
C GLU A 191 0.43 12.33 13.29
N GLU A 192 -0.87 12.61 13.46
CA GLU A 192 -1.92 11.69 13.05
C GLU A 192 -2.03 11.54 11.53
N LEU A 193 -1.78 12.61 10.76
CA LEU A 193 -1.85 12.57 9.29
C LEU A 193 -0.76 11.67 8.73
N GLY A 194 0.47 11.78 9.24
CA GLY A 194 1.57 10.90 8.85
C GLY A 194 1.28 9.44 9.19
N ARG A 195 0.78 9.18 10.40
CA ARG A 195 0.38 7.82 10.80
C ARG A 195 -0.70 7.23 9.91
N ARG A 196 -1.76 7.99 9.62
CA ARG A 196 -2.86 7.55 8.75
C ARG A 196 -2.42 7.36 7.30
N GLN A 197 -1.50 8.19 6.82
CA GLN A 197 -0.92 8.00 5.50
C GLN A 197 -0.09 6.72 5.41
N LEU A 198 0.63 6.35 6.48
CA LEU A 198 1.29 5.04 6.56
C LEU A 198 0.27 3.91 6.55
N GLU A 199 -0.82 4.02 7.32
CA GLU A 199 -1.92 3.03 7.28
C GLU A 199 -2.46 2.85 5.87
N PHE A 200 -2.67 3.94 5.12
CA PHE A 200 -3.05 3.88 3.71
C PHE A 200 -1.97 3.21 2.84
N GLN A 201 -0.72 3.67 2.92
CA GLN A 201 0.38 3.23 2.06
C GLN A 201 0.68 1.72 2.22
N PHE A 202 0.53 1.21 3.44
CA PHE A 202 0.84 -0.16 3.80
C PHE A 202 -0.39 -1.05 4.00
N ALA A 203 -1.61 -0.55 3.76
CA ALA A 203 -2.84 -1.30 3.99
C ALA A 203 -2.83 -2.67 3.31
N LEU A 204 -2.61 -2.69 1.99
CA LEU A 204 -2.62 -3.92 1.20
C LEU A 204 -1.46 -4.87 1.59
N PRO A 205 -0.18 -4.42 1.63
CA PRO A 205 0.92 -5.26 2.08
C PRO A 205 0.69 -5.87 3.46
N TYR A 206 0.14 -5.09 4.39
CA TYR A 206 -0.18 -5.55 5.74
C TYR A 206 -1.31 -6.60 5.73
N ILE A 207 -2.42 -6.34 5.03
CA ILE A 207 -3.51 -7.32 4.90
C ILE A 207 -2.97 -8.63 4.33
N TRP A 208 -2.19 -8.56 3.26
CA TRP A 208 -1.60 -9.74 2.65
C TRP A 208 -0.67 -10.48 3.62
N HIS A 209 0.21 -9.76 4.31
CA HIS A 209 1.13 -10.34 5.30
C HIS A 209 0.39 -11.15 6.36
N GLU A 210 -0.72 -10.63 6.87
CA GLU A 210 -1.51 -11.27 7.92
C GLU A 210 -2.28 -12.52 7.43
N ILE A 211 -2.70 -12.56 6.15
CA ILE A 211 -3.54 -13.66 5.64
C ILE A 211 -2.80 -14.71 4.82
N GLN A 212 -1.60 -14.43 4.32
CA GLN A 212 -0.94 -15.24 3.28
C GLN A 212 -0.74 -16.71 3.70
N GLU A 213 -0.38 -16.98 4.96
CA GLU A 213 -0.18 -18.34 5.48
C GLU A 213 -1.50 -19.12 5.56
N GLU A 214 -2.59 -18.45 5.96
CA GLU A 214 -3.92 -19.08 5.98
C GLU A 214 -4.43 -19.35 4.57
N ALA A 215 -4.25 -18.39 3.66
CA ALA A 215 -4.53 -18.57 2.24
C ALA A 215 -3.74 -19.74 1.65
N ALA A 216 -2.44 -19.89 1.96
CA ALA A 216 -1.65 -21.03 1.51
C ALA A 216 -2.24 -22.36 2.01
N SER A 217 -2.67 -22.39 3.28
CA SER A 217 -3.32 -23.55 3.88
C SER A 217 -4.70 -23.87 3.27
N GLU A 218 -5.51 -22.88 2.89
CA GLU A 218 -6.82 -23.11 2.23
C GLU A 218 -6.64 -23.84 0.89
N TYR A 219 -5.60 -23.46 0.14
CA TYR A 219 -5.34 -23.95 -1.21
C TYR A 219 -4.46 -25.22 -1.25
N ASP A 220 -4.04 -25.74 -0.09
CA ASP A 220 -3.13 -26.89 0.03
C ASP A 220 -1.83 -26.66 -0.78
N VAL A 221 -1.32 -25.42 -0.71
CA VAL A 221 -0.03 -25.01 -1.29
C VAL A 221 0.96 -24.71 -0.16
N ASP A 222 2.24 -24.96 -0.43
CA ASP A 222 3.35 -24.70 0.50
C ASP A 222 4.42 -23.90 -0.26
N PRO A 223 4.23 -22.58 -0.42
CA PRO A 223 5.12 -21.75 -1.23
C PRO A 223 6.54 -21.73 -0.65
N GLU A 224 7.53 -22.23 -1.41
CA GLU A 224 8.92 -22.30 -0.94
C GLU A 224 9.75 -21.07 -1.34
N ASN A 225 9.20 -20.21 -2.21
CA ASN A 225 9.91 -19.07 -2.77
C ASN A 225 8.96 -17.93 -3.16
N THR A 226 9.53 -16.73 -3.33
CA THR A 226 8.82 -15.52 -3.77
C THR A 226 7.90 -15.71 -4.97
N SER A 227 8.32 -16.48 -5.99
CA SER A 227 7.49 -16.64 -7.19
C SER A 227 6.20 -17.42 -6.92
N GLU A 228 6.23 -18.35 -5.97
CA GLU A 228 5.05 -19.13 -5.56
C GLU A 228 4.14 -18.30 -4.66
N TRP A 229 4.71 -17.49 -3.77
CA TRP A 229 3.96 -16.49 -3.00
C TRP A 229 3.25 -15.48 -3.89
N ASN A 230 3.94 -14.93 -4.90
CA ASN A 230 3.34 -14.01 -5.86
C ASN A 230 2.21 -14.67 -6.67
N GLN A 231 2.35 -15.95 -7.01
CA GLN A 231 1.28 -16.67 -7.71
C GLN A 231 0.04 -16.79 -6.84
N LEU A 232 0.20 -17.10 -5.55
CA LEU A 232 -0.92 -17.15 -4.61
C LEU A 232 -1.54 -15.76 -4.41
N TYR A 233 -0.71 -14.72 -4.24
CA TYR A 233 -1.17 -13.33 -4.16
C TYR A 233 -2.09 -12.97 -5.34
N PHE A 234 -1.69 -13.25 -6.59
CA PHE A 234 -2.52 -12.94 -7.77
C PHE A 234 -3.83 -13.76 -7.84
N GLU A 235 -3.84 -14.98 -7.31
CA GLU A 235 -5.06 -15.79 -7.22
C GLU A 235 -6.04 -15.18 -6.20
N ILE A 236 -5.53 -14.73 -5.06
CA ILE A 236 -6.31 -14.06 -4.02
C ILE A 236 -6.80 -12.69 -4.52
N GLU A 237 -5.93 -11.91 -5.16
CA GLU A 237 -6.26 -10.63 -5.77
C GLU A 237 -7.43 -10.76 -6.76
N GLN A 238 -7.42 -11.77 -7.62
CA GLN A 238 -8.55 -12.03 -8.53
C GLN A 238 -9.85 -12.28 -7.78
N ARG A 239 -9.82 -13.02 -6.66
CA ARG A 239 -11.01 -13.26 -5.83
C ARG A 239 -11.47 -12.00 -5.12
N VAL A 240 -10.56 -11.14 -4.68
CA VAL A 240 -10.90 -9.83 -4.11
C VAL A 240 -11.58 -8.97 -5.18
N PHE A 241 -11.05 -8.90 -6.41
CA PHE A 241 -11.72 -8.17 -7.49
C PHE A 241 -13.07 -8.75 -7.88
N GLU A 242 -13.23 -10.08 -7.86
CA GLU A 242 -14.54 -10.73 -8.05
C GLU A 242 -15.50 -10.35 -6.92
N TYR A 243 -15.05 -10.34 -5.67
CA TYR A 243 -15.81 -9.90 -4.50
C TYR A 243 -16.26 -8.44 -4.64
N ILE A 244 -15.34 -7.52 -4.95
CA ILE A 244 -15.65 -6.10 -5.17
C ILE A 244 -16.64 -5.94 -6.33
N ALA A 245 -16.46 -6.68 -7.44
CA ALA A 245 -17.38 -6.59 -8.58
C ALA A 245 -18.79 -7.10 -8.28
N GLU A 246 -18.94 -8.06 -7.36
CA GLU A 246 -20.23 -8.54 -6.89
C GLU A 246 -20.93 -7.55 -5.96
N ASP A 247 -20.19 -6.89 -5.06
CA ASP A 247 -20.74 -5.92 -4.11
C ASP A 247 -20.97 -4.53 -4.73
N HIS A 248 -20.10 -4.13 -5.67
CA HIS A 248 -20.06 -2.81 -6.32
C HIS A 248 -20.16 -2.88 -7.86
N PRO A 249 -21.24 -3.46 -8.41
CA PRO A 249 -21.37 -3.65 -9.86
C PRO A 249 -21.35 -2.34 -10.67
N GLU A 250 -21.76 -1.21 -10.09
CA GLU A 250 -21.77 0.10 -10.73
C GLU A 250 -20.40 0.57 -11.21
N PHE A 251 -19.33 0.14 -10.53
CA PHE A 251 -17.95 0.48 -10.85
C PHE A 251 -17.43 -0.31 -12.06
N PHE A 252 -17.95 -1.53 -12.30
CA PHE A 252 -17.49 -2.41 -13.39
C PHE A 252 -18.40 -2.38 -14.62
N GLU A 253 -19.69 -2.07 -14.46
CA GLU A 253 -20.67 -2.05 -15.55
C GLU A 253 -20.66 -0.74 -16.37
N GLY A 254 -19.77 0.20 -16.01
CA GLY A 254 -19.46 1.41 -16.77
C GLY A 254 -20.70 2.15 -17.24
N ASN A 255 -21.33 2.95 -16.36
CA ASN A 255 -22.42 3.89 -16.63
C ASN A 255 -23.11 3.72 -18.01
N SER A 256 -23.80 2.60 -18.21
CA SER A 256 -24.47 2.25 -19.47
C SER A 256 -25.73 3.09 -19.75
N ASN A 257 -25.87 4.24 -19.07
CA ASN A 257 -26.95 5.21 -19.25
C ASN A 257 -26.38 6.58 -19.64
N SER A 258 -26.06 6.73 -20.93
CA SER A 258 -26.06 8.03 -21.63
C SER A 258 -26.38 7.85 -23.11
#